data_AF-A0A6G9YV98-F1
#
_entry.id   AF-A0A6G9YV98-F1
#
_cell.length_a   1.000
_cell.length_b   1.000
_cell.length_c   1.000
_cell.angle_alpha   90.00
_cell.angle_beta   90.00
_cell.angle_gamma   90.00
#
_symmetry.space_group_name_H-M   'P 1'
#
loop_
_entity.id
_entity.type
_entity.pdbx_description
1 polymer ?
#
loop_
_entity_poly.entity_id
_entity_poly.type
_entity_poly.pdbx_seq_one_letter_code
_entity_poly.pdbx_strand_id
1 'polypeptide(L)'
;MSTVVQPCARCGARWAVQGRPLHWCPRCRGVLLSPAAVDAPAERRNYRWVARSPGHRARAARAARAATAAATPRYREIPRWGLRDLPPQPAPVARQRFSSLTERVAGLLTATAAVFAVAAAAELGRYLILMYNRTRLVDPTLLFASDFTVYFAAGLALALALLSAIALVGWLIRARAAAYQAAGRHEPRSMTALLCGCLIPGVNLLWPGVFLTELVRARGGDPRMLRAVRIWWCAWILDGVLVVAALCWRAADSLQARADGVLFAVYTDLAAAAVAVLSLWVMRQCEGLDLRGRLRAPKRWVAAAGPIVPVIEPVHPVPETAERARDSVVGKDEGTPHESDVRQQEEVMAQ
;
A
#
# COMPACT_ATOMS: atom_id res chain seq x y z
N MET A 1 1.90 -1.66 69.38
CA MET A 1 2.44 -0.32 69.10
C MET A 1 2.53 -0.15 67.59
N SER A 2 1.72 0.72 66.98
CA SER A 2 1.74 0.92 65.53
C SER A 2 3.03 1.64 65.12
N THR A 3 3.87 0.99 64.31
CA THR A 3 5.08 1.62 63.77
C THR A 3 4.68 2.73 62.80
N VAL A 4 5.11 3.96 63.11
CA VAL A 4 4.86 5.12 62.26
C VAL A 4 6.00 5.26 61.27
N VAL A 5 5.67 5.36 59.98
CA VAL A 5 6.64 5.47 58.89
C VAL A 5 6.38 6.69 58.02
N GLN A 6 7.46 7.26 57.48
CA GLN A 6 7.41 8.29 56.45
C GLN A 6 7.90 7.73 55.10
N PRO A 7 7.02 7.60 54.10
CA PRO A 7 7.40 7.24 52.75
C PRO A 7 7.97 8.45 51.98
N CYS A 8 8.98 8.23 51.16
CA CYS A 8 9.51 9.24 50.24
C CYS A 8 8.70 9.31 48.95
N ALA A 9 8.26 10.51 48.55
CA ALA A 9 7.50 10.73 47.33
C ALA A 9 8.32 10.47 46.04
N ARG A 10 9.66 10.45 46.12
CA ARG A 10 10.54 10.28 44.96
C ARG A 10 11.01 8.85 44.76
N CYS A 11 11.51 8.19 45.82
CA CYS A 11 12.11 6.86 45.73
C CYS A 11 11.28 5.75 46.42
N GLY A 12 10.17 6.09 47.07
CA GLY A 12 9.32 5.12 47.77
C GLY A 12 9.91 4.54 49.07
N ALA A 13 11.13 4.91 49.46
CA ALA A 13 11.75 4.43 50.70
C ALA A 13 10.93 4.83 51.93
N ARG A 14 10.79 3.90 52.89
CA ARG A 14 10.03 4.08 54.14
C ARG A 14 10.98 4.23 55.31
N TRP A 15 10.84 5.31 56.08
CA TRP A 15 11.68 5.61 57.24
C TRP A 15 10.84 5.52 58.51
N ALA A 16 11.32 4.77 59.51
CA ALA A 16 10.66 4.72 60.81
C ALA A 16 10.84 6.06 61.54
N VAL A 17 9.74 6.60 62.09
CA VAL A 17 9.78 7.85 62.86
C VAL A 17 9.96 7.50 64.33
N GLN A 18 11.16 7.68 64.88
CA GLN A 18 11.47 7.45 66.30
C GLN A 18 11.44 8.74 67.15
N GLY A 19 11.02 9.86 66.56
CA GLY A 19 11.00 11.17 67.22
C GLY A 19 10.34 12.22 66.35
N ARG A 20 11.08 13.30 66.01
CA ARG A 20 10.59 14.32 65.09
C ARG A 20 10.54 13.80 63.65
N PRO A 21 9.49 14.13 62.88
CA PRO A 21 9.42 13.77 61.47
C PRO A 21 10.52 14.48 60.68
N LEU A 22 11.10 13.79 59.71
CA LEU A 22 12.06 14.39 58.79
C LEU A 22 11.32 15.04 57.62
N HIS A 23 11.85 16.16 57.14
CA HIS A 23 11.35 16.86 55.96
C HIS A 23 11.91 16.28 54.66
N TRP A 24 13.16 15.79 54.68
CA TRP A 24 13.90 15.35 53.50
C TRP A 24 14.42 13.91 53.65
N CYS A 25 14.30 13.13 52.58
CA CYS A 25 14.79 11.74 52.54
C CYS A 25 16.32 11.70 52.52
N PRO A 26 16.99 11.00 53.47
CA PRO A 26 18.44 10.87 53.50
C PRO A 26 19.03 10.23 52.23
N ARG A 27 18.27 9.34 51.58
CA ARG A 27 18.75 8.56 50.42
C ARG A 27 18.71 9.34 49.10
N CYS A 28 17.64 10.08 48.83
CA CYS A 28 17.43 10.71 47.51
C CYS A 28 17.12 12.21 47.56
N ARG A 29 17.20 12.82 48.76
CA ARG A 29 16.85 14.23 49.02
C ARG A 29 15.45 14.62 48.51
N GLY A 30 14.54 13.66 48.37
CA GLY A 30 13.16 13.89 48.01
C GLY A 30 12.30 14.25 49.23
N VAL A 31 11.15 14.87 49.01
CA VAL A 31 10.19 15.22 50.07
C VAL A 31 9.66 13.95 50.73
N LEU A 32 9.68 13.92 52.07
CA LEU A 32 9.03 12.87 52.85
C LEU A 32 7.57 13.23 53.08
N LEU A 33 6.68 12.26 52.87
CA LEU A 33 5.27 12.41 53.16
C LEU A 33 5.05 12.44 54.68
N SER A 34 3.87 12.91 55.07
CA SER A 34 3.44 12.98 56.46
C SER A 34 3.50 11.59 57.13
N PRO A 35 3.92 11.52 58.41
CA PRO A 35 3.99 10.26 59.14
C PRO A 35 2.63 9.57 59.19
N ALA A 36 2.60 8.28 58.86
CA ALA A 36 1.39 7.45 58.97
C ALA A 36 1.76 6.08 59.54
N ALA A 37 0.84 5.44 60.26
CA ALA A 37 1.00 4.04 60.63
C ALA A 37 1.00 3.17 59.37
N VAL A 38 1.83 2.11 59.35
CA VAL A 38 1.96 1.20 58.19
C VAL A 38 0.59 0.67 57.72
N ASP A 39 -0.27 0.33 58.69
CA ASP A 39 -1.58 -0.27 58.47
C ASP A 39 -2.74 0.73 58.54
N ALA A 40 -2.46 2.04 58.55
CA ALA A 40 -3.53 3.03 58.57
C ALA A 40 -4.36 2.96 57.25
N PRO A 41 -5.70 2.95 57.32
CA PRO A 41 -6.54 3.03 56.13
C PRO A 41 -6.31 4.36 55.41
N ALA A 42 -6.62 4.41 54.11
CA ALA A 42 -6.25 5.53 53.24
C ALA A 42 -6.81 6.88 53.74
N GLU A 43 -7.96 6.89 54.41
CA GLU A 43 -8.58 8.11 54.97
C GLU A 43 -7.77 8.70 56.14
N ARG A 44 -7.00 7.88 56.86
CA ARG A 44 -6.15 8.32 57.97
C ARG A 44 -4.73 8.67 57.53
N ARG A 45 -4.42 8.50 56.24
CA ARG A 45 -3.16 8.95 55.66
C ARG A 45 -3.33 10.41 55.26
N ASN A 46 -2.50 11.29 55.80
CA ASN A 46 -2.49 12.73 55.50
C ASN A 46 -2.05 13.07 54.05
N TYR A 47 -2.12 12.10 53.12
CA TYR A 47 -1.86 12.26 51.70
C TYR A 47 -2.81 11.33 50.91
N ARG A 48 -3.36 11.84 49.80
CA ARG A 48 -4.25 11.10 48.90
C ARG A 48 -3.62 11.00 47.51
N TRP A 49 -3.46 9.79 47.01
CA TRP A 49 -3.08 9.58 45.61
C TRP A 49 -4.27 9.92 44.71
N VAL A 50 -4.05 10.84 43.77
CA VAL A 50 -5.04 11.19 42.75
C VAL A 50 -4.35 11.04 41.39
N ALA A 51 -4.81 10.08 40.60
CA ALA A 51 -4.39 9.98 39.21
C ALA A 51 -5.00 11.15 38.43
N ARG A 52 -4.17 11.98 37.80
CA ARG A 52 -4.61 13.02 36.87
C ARG A 52 -4.02 12.75 35.49
N SER A 53 -4.88 12.74 34.47
CA SER A 53 -4.44 12.67 33.07
C SER A 53 -3.60 13.91 32.72
N PRO A 54 -2.46 13.75 32.03
CA PRO A 54 -1.65 14.90 31.60
C PRO A 54 -2.47 15.78 30.65
N GLY A 55 -2.66 17.06 31.00
CA GLY A 55 -3.29 18.05 30.11
C GLY A 55 -4.51 18.79 30.67
N HIS A 56 -5.11 18.33 31.77
CA HIS A 56 -6.20 19.08 32.41
C HIS A 56 -5.65 20.16 33.35
N ARG A 57 -5.55 21.41 32.86
CA ARG A 57 -5.53 22.58 33.75
C ARG A 57 -6.86 22.59 34.49
N ALA A 58 -6.82 22.55 35.82
CA ALA A 58 -8.00 22.71 36.66
C ALA A 58 -8.59 24.10 36.37
N ARG A 59 -9.63 24.16 35.55
CA ARG A 59 -10.41 25.38 35.36
C ARG A 59 -11.05 25.64 36.71
N ALA A 60 -10.68 26.76 37.36
CA ALA A 60 -11.30 27.18 38.61
C ALA A 60 -12.81 27.03 38.46
N ALA A 61 -13.43 26.35 39.43
CA ALA A 61 -14.87 26.13 39.47
C ALA A 61 -15.56 27.48 39.58
N ARG A 62 -15.76 28.16 38.44
CA ARG A 62 -16.76 29.21 38.31
C ARG A 62 -18.06 28.51 38.68
N ALA A 63 -18.68 28.98 39.77
CA ALA A 63 -19.99 28.54 40.22
C ALA A 63 -20.83 28.19 39.01
N ALA A 64 -21.21 26.92 38.91
CA ALA A 64 -22.07 26.44 37.86
C ALA A 64 -23.41 27.15 38.02
N ARG A 65 -23.54 28.35 37.42
CA ARG A 65 -24.83 28.82 36.95
C ARG A 65 -25.36 27.66 36.15
N ALA A 66 -26.50 27.11 36.60
CA ALA A 66 -27.19 26.02 35.93
C ALA A 66 -27.12 26.30 34.42
N ALA A 67 -26.22 25.60 33.74
CA ALA A 67 -26.06 25.76 32.32
C ALA A 67 -27.31 25.09 31.79
N THR A 68 -28.35 25.88 31.50
CA THR A 68 -29.45 25.48 30.64
C THR A 68 -28.82 24.65 29.55
N ALA A 69 -29.15 23.35 29.49
CA ALA A 69 -28.54 22.39 28.59
C ALA A 69 -28.49 23.07 27.22
N ALA A 70 -27.28 23.43 26.77
CA ALA A 70 -27.13 24.20 25.57
C ALA A 70 -27.79 23.37 24.47
N ALA A 71 -28.89 23.89 23.90
CA ALA A 71 -29.63 23.18 22.89
C ALA A 71 -28.65 22.71 21.83
N THR A 72 -28.74 21.45 21.43
CA THR A 72 -27.86 20.85 20.43
C THR A 72 -27.79 21.80 19.23
N PRO A 73 -26.59 22.28 18.83
CA PRO A 73 -26.48 23.34 17.85
C PRO A 73 -27.17 22.92 16.55
N ARG A 74 -28.25 23.65 16.20
CA ARG A 74 -28.97 23.44 14.95
C ARG A 74 -28.30 24.27 13.87
N TYR A 75 -27.53 23.62 13.02
CA TYR A 75 -26.98 24.26 11.84
C TYR A 75 -28.04 24.25 10.73
N ARG A 76 -28.29 25.41 10.11
CA ARG A 76 -29.16 25.52 8.92
C ARG A 76 -28.59 24.81 7.70
N GLU A 77 -27.28 24.61 7.68
CA GLU A 77 -26.54 23.97 6.60
C GLU A 77 -25.60 22.90 7.15
N ILE A 78 -25.28 21.91 6.31
CA ILE A 78 -24.38 20.82 6.69
C ILE A 78 -23.01 21.41 7.04
N PRO A 79 -22.51 21.21 8.28
CA PRO A 79 -21.24 21.74 8.71
C PRO A 79 -20.09 21.22 7.84
N ARG A 80 -19.27 22.14 7.37
CA ARG A 80 -18.18 21.89 6.42
C ARG A 80 -16.81 21.65 7.08
N TRP A 81 -16.76 21.67 8.41
CA TRP A 81 -15.56 21.48 9.24
C TRP A 81 -15.25 19.98 9.44
N GLY A 82 -15.14 19.22 8.36
CA GLY A 82 -14.54 17.88 8.41
C GLY A 82 -13.04 17.96 8.13
N LEU A 83 -12.29 16.92 8.51
CA LEU A 83 -10.99 16.66 7.91
C LEU A 83 -11.23 16.42 6.41
N ARG A 84 -11.01 17.45 5.61
CA ARG A 84 -11.12 17.35 4.15
C ARG A 84 -9.83 16.74 3.65
N ASP A 85 -9.86 15.45 3.34
CA ASP A 85 -8.87 14.83 2.46
C ASP A 85 -9.10 15.37 1.04
N LEU A 86 -8.67 16.61 0.82
CA LEU A 86 -8.61 17.17 -0.52
C LEU A 86 -7.46 16.44 -1.23
N PRO A 87 -7.71 15.73 -2.36
CA PRO A 87 -6.63 15.11 -3.09
C PRO A 87 -5.60 16.20 -3.46
N PRO A 88 -4.29 15.91 -3.35
CA PRO A 88 -3.26 16.88 -3.72
C PRO A 88 -3.54 17.43 -5.11
N GLN A 89 -3.66 18.76 -5.24
CA GLN A 89 -3.80 19.37 -6.55
C GLN A 89 -2.53 19.09 -7.36
N PRO A 90 -2.64 18.60 -8.61
CA PRO A 90 -1.49 18.34 -9.43
C PRO A 90 -0.76 19.67 -9.68
N ALA A 91 0.50 19.76 -9.25
CA ALA A 91 1.34 20.89 -9.55
C ALA A 91 1.46 21.06 -11.08
N PRO A 92 1.49 22.29 -11.62
CA PRO A 92 1.66 22.51 -13.05
C PRO A 92 3.00 21.95 -13.49
N VAL A 93 2.97 20.82 -14.21
CA VAL A 93 4.15 20.15 -14.73
C VAL A 93 4.57 20.86 -16.01
N ALA A 94 5.83 21.33 -16.07
CA ALA A 94 6.39 21.87 -17.30
C ALA A 94 6.30 20.81 -18.42
N ARG A 95 5.73 21.17 -19.58
CA ARG A 95 5.62 20.26 -20.73
C ARG A 95 7.03 19.87 -21.20
N GLN A 96 7.42 18.63 -20.92
CA GLN A 96 8.67 18.08 -21.40
C GLN A 96 8.57 17.73 -22.89
N ARG A 97 9.72 17.72 -23.57
CA ARG A 97 9.84 17.17 -24.93
C ARG A 97 9.38 15.70 -24.89
N PHE A 98 8.58 15.27 -25.87
CA PHE A 98 7.95 13.93 -25.93
C PHE A 98 6.86 13.62 -24.89
N SER A 99 6.28 14.63 -24.25
CA SER A 99 5.09 14.48 -23.40
C SER A 99 3.95 13.73 -24.11
N SER A 100 3.70 14.03 -25.39
CA SER A 100 2.67 13.38 -26.20
C SER A 100 2.88 11.87 -26.37
N LEU A 101 4.13 11.41 -26.56
CA LEU A 101 4.45 9.98 -26.61
C LEU A 101 4.22 9.33 -25.25
N THR A 102 4.61 10.04 -24.19
CA THR A 102 4.51 9.53 -22.82
C THR A 102 3.03 9.37 -22.37
N GLU A 103 2.15 10.25 -22.84
CA GLU A 103 0.70 10.14 -22.65
C GLU A 103 0.09 8.96 -23.41
N ARG A 104 0.67 8.59 -24.55
CA ARG A 104 0.22 7.50 -25.42
C ARG A 104 0.91 6.16 -25.15
N VAL A 105 1.75 6.04 -24.12
CA VAL A 105 2.56 4.83 -23.82
C VAL A 105 1.71 3.57 -23.82
N ALA A 106 0.55 3.60 -23.15
CA ALA A 106 -0.31 2.44 -23.07
C ALA A 106 -0.83 2.01 -24.45
N GLY A 107 -1.25 2.97 -25.29
CA GLY A 107 -1.70 2.72 -26.66
C GLY A 107 -0.58 2.23 -27.57
N LEU A 108 0.60 2.84 -27.46
CA LEU A 108 1.82 2.44 -28.17
C LEU A 108 2.21 1.00 -27.82
N LEU A 109 2.26 0.64 -26.53
CA LEU A 109 2.58 -0.74 -26.11
C LEU A 109 1.54 -1.75 -26.58
N THR A 110 0.25 -1.41 -26.56
CA THR A 110 -0.79 -2.29 -27.10
C THR A 110 -0.65 -2.46 -28.62
N ALA A 111 -0.30 -1.40 -29.35
CA ALA A 111 -0.06 -1.47 -30.79
C ALA A 111 1.20 -2.27 -31.10
N THR A 112 2.30 -2.06 -30.36
CA THR A 112 3.54 -2.84 -30.47
C THR A 112 3.27 -4.33 -30.24
N ALA A 113 2.55 -4.70 -29.18
CA ALA A 113 2.20 -6.09 -28.91
C ALA A 113 1.35 -6.70 -30.03
N ALA A 114 0.37 -5.95 -30.55
CA ALA A 114 -0.48 -6.41 -31.65
C ALA A 114 0.33 -6.60 -32.94
N VAL A 115 1.22 -5.67 -33.28
CA VAL A 115 2.04 -5.77 -34.49
C VAL A 115 3.06 -6.91 -34.40
N PHE A 116 3.68 -7.16 -33.24
CA PHE A 116 4.51 -8.36 -33.05
C PHE A 116 3.71 -9.65 -33.16
N ALA A 117 2.47 -9.69 -32.65
CA ALA A 117 1.60 -10.86 -32.85
C ALA A 117 1.24 -11.07 -34.34
N VAL A 118 1.03 -9.98 -35.09
CA VAL A 118 0.83 -10.03 -36.54
C VAL A 118 2.11 -10.48 -37.27
N ALA A 119 3.28 -10.02 -36.86
CA ALA A 119 4.57 -10.45 -37.41
C ALA A 119 4.79 -11.96 -37.20
N ALA A 120 4.54 -12.46 -35.98
CA ALA A 120 4.58 -13.89 -35.69
C ALA A 120 3.61 -14.70 -36.56
N ALA A 121 2.38 -14.19 -36.77
CA ALA A 121 1.40 -14.83 -37.63
C ALA A 121 1.83 -14.81 -39.12
N ALA A 122 2.47 -13.72 -39.57
CA ALA A 122 3.00 -13.61 -40.92
C ALA A 122 4.15 -14.59 -41.16
N GLU A 123 5.08 -14.71 -40.21
CA GLU A 123 6.17 -15.69 -40.27
C GLU A 123 5.66 -17.14 -40.22
N LEU A 124 4.64 -17.41 -39.40
CA LEU A 124 3.96 -18.71 -39.40
C LEU A 124 3.27 -18.99 -40.75
N GLY A 125 2.63 -17.98 -41.35
CA GLY A 125 2.05 -18.07 -42.69
C GLY A 125 3.12 -18.41 -43.75
N ARG A 126 4.27 -17.73 -43.70
CA ARG A 126 5.43 -18.02 -44.56
C ARG A 126 5.92 -19.45 -44.39
N TYR A 127 6.05 -19.92 -43.14
CA TYR A 127 6.42 -21.30 -42.84
C TYR A 127 5.44 -22.32 -43.46
N LEU A 128 4.12 -22.08 -43.34
CA LEU A 128 3.10 -22.94 -43.93
C LEU A 128 3.15 -22.94 -45.46
N ILE A 129 3.41 -21.78 -46.09
CA ILE A 129 3.60 -21.68 -47.54
C ILE A 129 4.81 -22.49 -47.99
N LEU A 130 5.93 -22.42 -47.27
CA LEU A 130 7.13 -23.22 -47.57
C LEU A 130 6.87 -24.73 -47.40
N MET A 131 6.14 -25.12 -46.36
CA MET A 131 5.72 -26.51 -46.16
C MET A 131 4.86 -27.02 -47.32
N TYR A 132 3.91 -26.19 -47.77
CA TYR A 132 3.04 -26.51 -48.90
C TYR A 132 3.82 -26.57 -50.23
N ASN A 133 4.76 -25.63 -50.43
CA ASN A 133 5.62 -25.54 -51.60
C ASN A 133 6.44 -26.82 -51.84
N ARG A 134 6.77 -27.55 -50.77
CA ARG A 134 7.47 -28.84 -50.85
C ARG A 134 6.75 -29.88 -51.72
N THR A 135 5.42 -29.79 -51.86
CA THR A 135 4.61 -30.78 -52.59
C THR A 135 3.87 -30.20 -53.79
N ARG A 136 3.78 -28.87 -53.91
CA ARG A 136 3.03 -28.16 -54.94
C ARG A 136 3.78 -26.90 -55.33
N LEU A 137 3.81 -26.55 -56.61
CA LEU A 137 4.34 -25.25 -57.01
C LEU A 137 3.39 -24.15 -56.52
N VAL A 138 3.95 -23.16 -55.82
CA VAL A 138 3.21 -22.00 -55.33
C VAL A 138 3.30 -20.87 -56.34
N ASP A 139 2.18 -20.15 -56.52
CA ASP A 139 2.11 -18.99 -57.38
C ASP A 139 3.08 -17.87 -56.95
N PRO A 140 3.84 -17.26 -57.87
CA PRO A 140 4.80 -16.19 -57.55
C PRO A 140 4.18 -14.96 -56.85
N THR A 141 2.93 -14.61 -57.14
CA THR A 141 2.25 -13.48 -56.50
C THR A 141 1.95 -13.75 -55.02
N LEU A 142 1.67 -15.01 -54.67
CA LEU A 142 1.43 -15.41 -53.29
C LEU A 142 2.73 -15.32 -52.47
N LEU A 143 3.85 -15.74 -53.08
CA LEU A 143 5.17 -15.60 -52.46
C LEU A 143 5.53 -14.13 -52.25
N PHE A 144 5.31 -13.28 -53.26
CA PHE A 144 5.54 -11.85 -53.13
C PHE A 144 4.69 -11.20 -52.03
N ALA A 145 3.40 -11.55 -51.94
CA ALA A 145 2.51 -11.05 -50.89
C ALA A 145 2.97 -11.50 -49.48
N SER A 146 3.45 -12.75 -49.35
CA SER A 146 4.02 -13.27 -48.11
C SER A 146 5.27 -12.49 -47.70
N ASP A 147 6.22 -12.32 -48.61
CA ASP A 147 7.47 -11.58 -48.33
C ASP A 147 7.18 -10.12 -47.95
N PHE A 148 6.29 -9.46 -48.70
CA PHE A 148 5.86 -8.10 -48.38
C PHE A 148 5.26 -8.00 -46.97
N THR A 149 4.37 -8.93 -46.62
CA THR A 149 3.72 -8.95 -45.30
C THR A 149 4.74 -9.12 -44.18
N VAL A 150 5.69 -10.04 -44.32
CA VAL A 150 6.75 -10.28 -43.32
C VAL A 150 7.64 -9.05 -43.16
N TYR A 151 8.17 -8.50 -44.26
CA TYR A 151 9.06 -7.34 -44.19
C TYR A 151 8.36 -6.08 -43.68
N PHE A 152 7.12 -5.83 -44.11
CA PHE A 152 6.34 -4.69 -43.64
C PHE A 152 6.00 -4.81 -42.15
N ALA A 153 5.53 -5.99 -41.71
CA ALA A 153 5.22 -6.23 -40.31
C ALA A 153 6.47 -6.09 -39.42
N ALA A 154 7.61 -6.64 -39.84
CA ALA A 154 8.88 -6.52 -39.11
C ALA A 154 9.34 -5.06 -39.01
N GLY A 155 9.29 -4.30 -40.12
CA GLY A 155 9.66 -2.88 -40.13
C GLY A 155 8.75 -2.03 -39.23
N LEU A 156 7.43 -2.26 -39.30
CA LEU A 156 6.47 -1.58 -38.45
C LEU A 156 6.63 -1.96 -36.97
N ALA A 157 6.88 -3.24 -36.68
CA ALA A 157 7.13 -3.74 -35.32
C ALA A 157 8.34 -3.04 -34.71
N LEU A 158 9.45 -2.96 -35.45
CA LEU A 158 10.67 -2.30 -35.01
C LEU A 158 10.47 -0.80 -34.74
N ALA A 159 9.77 -0.10 -35.65
CA ALA A 159 9.47 1.31 -35.48
C ALA A 159 8.60 1.57 -34.24
N LEU A 160 7.54 0.78 -34.05
CA LEU A 160 6.67 0.89 -32.88
C LEU A 160 7.38 0.47 -31.59
N ALA A 161 8.25 -0.54 -31.62
CA ALA A 161 9.04 -0.96 -30.47
C ALA A 161 9.98 0.17 -30.00
N LEU A 162 10.64 0.86 -30.94
CA LEU A 162 11.50 2.01 -30.62
C LEU A 162 10.69 3.17 -30.03
N LEU A 163 9.55 3.52 -30.63
CA LEU A 163 8.67 4.57 -30.10
C LEU A 163 8.15 4.20 -28.70
N SER A 164 7.73 2.96 -28.49
CA SER A 164 7.30 2.43 -27.19
C SER A 164 8.43 2.46 -26.16
N ALA A 165 9.67 2.13 -26.53
CA ALA A 165 10.82 2.19 -25.64
C ALA A 165 11.12 3.63 -25.20
N ILE A 166 11.16 4.59 -26.12
CA ILE A 166 11.36 6.01 -25.81
C ILE A 166 10.24 6.51 -24.89
N ALA A 167 8.98 6.16 -25.19
CA ALA A 167 7.84 6.55 -24.39
C ALA A 167 7.88 5.93 -22.98
N LEU A 168 8.28 4.66 -22.84
CA LEU A 168 8.47 3.97 -21.57
C LEU A 168 9.58 4.61 -20.73
N VAL A 169 10.69 5.02 -21.34
CA VAL A 169 11.77 5.72 -20.61
C VAL A 169 11.30 7.08 -20.13
N GLY A 170 10.56 7.84 -20.96
CA GLY A 170 9.91 9.09 -20.55
C GLY A 170 8.95 8.88 -19.38
N TRP A 171 8.17 7.80 -19.40
CA TRP A 171 7.30 7.43 -18.29
C TRP A 171 8.11 7.09 -17.03
N LEU A 172 9.17 6.29 -17.17
CA LEU A 172 10.03 5.87 -16.06
C LEU A 172 10.68 7.06 -15.36
N ILE A 173 11.21 8.03 -16.13
CA ILE A 173 11.80 9.27 -15.59
C ILE A 173 10.78 10.02 -14.72
N ARG A 174 9.56 10.23 -15.23
CA ARG A 174 8.49 10.91 -14.48
C ARG A 174 8.05 10.11 -13.25
N ALA A 175 7.88 8.81 -13.41
CA ALA A 175 7.43 7.91 -12.35
C ALA A 175 8.43 7.88 -11.18
N ARG A 176 9.72 7.85 -11.50
CA ARG A 176 10.79 7.91 -10.50
C ARG A 176 10.88 9.28 -9.84
N ALA A 177 10.90 10.36 -10.61
CA ALA A 177 10.91 11.71 -10.06
C ALA A 177 9.74 11.92 -9.07
N ALA A 178 8.53 11.49 -9.41
CA ALA A 178 7.39 11.56 -8.50
C ALA A 178 7.56 10.70 -7.23
N ALA A 179 8.10 9.49 -7.34
CA ALA A 179 8.32 8.60 -6.21
C ALA A 179 9.38 9.14 -5.23
N TYR A 180 10.50 9.67 -5.73
CA TYR A 180 11.54 10.24 -4.89
C TYR A 180 11.09 11.55 -4.23
N GLN A 181 10.36 12.40 -4.96
CA GLN A 181 9.79 13.64 -4.41
C GLN A 181 8.77 13.36 -3.29
N ALA A 182 7.92 12.33 -3.45
CA ALA A 182 7.01 11.89 -2.39
C ALA A 182 7.74 11.40 -1.13
N ALA A 183 8.96 10.87 -1.28
CA ALA A 183 9.83 10.47 -0.19
C ALA A 183 10.73 11.62 0.34
N GLY A 184 10.53 12.86 -0.13
CA GLY A 184 11.33 14.03 0.27
C GLY A 184 12.78 13.99 -0.23
N ARG A 185 13.08 13.20 -1.26
CA ARG A 185 14.43 13.03 -1.82
C ARG A 185 14.48 13.48 -3.28
N HIS A 186 15.66 13.93 -3.71
CA HIS A 186 15.91 14.18 -5.12
C HIS A 186 16.29 12.89 -5.84
N GLU A 187 15.99 12.81 -7.14
CA GLU A 187 16.36 11.68 -7.99
C GLU A 187 17.90 11.56 -8.04
N PRO A 188 18.49 10.42 -7.64
CA PRO A 188 19.94 10.27 -7.62
C PRO A 188 20.56 10.05 -9.01
N ARG A 189 19.77 9.66 -10.01
CA ARG A 189 20.24 9.36 -11.37
C ARG A 189 19.99 10.53 -12.31
N SER A 190 20.97 10.83 -13.16
CA SER A 190 20.77 11.82 -14.22
C SER A 190 19.84 11.27 -15.31
N MET A 191 19.17 12.17 -16.04
CA MET A 191 18.31 11.80 -17.16
C MET A 191 19.08 11.04 -18.25
N THR A 192 20.34 11.40 -18.49
CA THR A 192 21.23 10.72 -19.44
C THR A 192 21.57 9.31 -19.00
N ALA A 193 21.80 9.06 -17.70
CA ALA A 193 22.04 7.71 -17.20
C ALA A 193 20.81 6.80 -17.41
N LEU A 194 19.60 7.33 -17.22
CA LEU A 194 18.36 6.60 -17.46
C LEU A 194 18.15 6.28 -18.95
N LEU A 195 18.41 7.25 -19.83
CA LEU A 195 18.33 7.07 -21.29
C LEU A 195 19.37 6.05 -21.78
N CYS A 196 20.65 6.25 -21.45
CA CYS A 196 21.72 5.35 -21.86
C CYS A 196 21.52 3.94 -21.30
N GLY A 197 21.08 3.83 -20.05
CA GLY A 197 20.79 2.55 -19.41
C GLY A 197 19.66 1.76 -20.08
N CYS A 198 18.70 2.42 -20.74
CA CYS A 198 17.53 1.77 -21.32
C CYS A 198 17.52 1.72 -22.86
N LEU A 199 18.34 2.51 -23.56
CA LEU A 199 18.31 2.57 -25.03
C LEU A 199 19.55 1.95 -25.68
N ILE A 200 20.67 1.85 -24.97
CA ILE A 200 21.90 1.28 -25.53
C ILE A 200 21.79 -0.26 -25.48
N PRO A 201 21.87 -0.96 -26.63
CA PRO A 201 21.86 -2.42 -26.66
C PRO A 201 22.96 -3.04 -25.77
N GLY A 202 22.67 -4.18 -25.15
CA GLY A 202 23.56 -4.82 -24.16
C GLY A 202 23.44 -4.20 -22.76
N VAL A 203 23.62 -2.89 -22.63
CA VAL A 203 23.43 -2.16 -21.36
C VAL A 203 21.97 -2.25 -20.90
N ASN A 204 21.04 -2.18 -21.87
CA ASN A 204 19.60 -2.31 -21.70
C ASN A 204 19.14 -3.67 -21.14
N LEU A 205 19.99 -4.69 -21.07
CA LEU A 205 19.59 -5.98 -20.48
C LEU A 205 19.54 -5.93 -18.93
N LEU A 206 20.39 -5.10 -18.32
CA LEU A 206 20.60 -5.07 -16.88
C LEU A 206 19.91 -3.88 -16.20
N TRP A 207 20.12 -2.68 -16.74
CA TRP A 207 19.75 -1.44 -16.06
C TRP A 207 18.24 -1.20 -15.88
N PRO A 208 17.36 -1.51 -16.84
CA PRO A 208 15.93 -1.32 -16.65
C PRO A 208 15.37 -2.08 -15.42
N GLY A 209 15.85 -3.30 -15.18
CA GLY A 209 15.48 -4.08 -13.99
C GLY A 209 15.93 -3.40 -12.70
N VAL A 210 17.14 -2.85 -12.67
CA VAL A 210 17.66 -2.07 -11.54
C VAL A 210 16.81 -0.81 -11.33
N PHE A 211 16.51 -0.06 -12.40
CA PHE A 211 15.74 1.17 -12.28
C PHE A 211 14.31 0.93 -11.80
N LEU A 212 13.67 -0.15 -12.25
CA LEU A 212 12.34 -0.53 -11.77
C LEU A 212 12.39 -1.00 -10.32
N THR A 213 13.38 -1.80 -9.92
CA THR A 213 13.48 -2.24 -8.51
C THR A 213 13.76 -1.08 -7.54
N GLU A 214 14.59 -0.11 -7.94
CA GLU A 214 14.78 1.15 -7.20
C GLU A 214 13.46 1.94 -7.08
N LEU A 215 12.68 2.03 -8.17
CA LEU A 215 11.37 2.68 -8.16
C LEU A 215 10.41 1.99 -7.18
N VAL A 216 10.37 0.65 -7.16
CA VAL A 216 9.52 -0.09 -6.22
C VAL A 216 9.93 0.16 -4.78
N ARG A 217 11.24 0.19 -4.50
CA ARG A 217 11.76 0.50 -3.16
C ARG A 217 11.42 1.93 -2.73
N ALA A 218 11.53 2.89 -3.65
CA ALA A 218 11.16 4.28 -3.36
C ALA A 218 9.67 4.45 -3.00
N ARG A 219 8.80 3.58 -3.53
CA ARG A 219 7.34 3.57 -3.26
C ARG A 219 6.92 2.73 -2.04
N GLY A 220 7.86 2.26 -1.22
CA GLY A 220 7.54 1.46 -0.03
C GLY A 220 7.70 -0.06 -0.19
N GLY A 221 8.23 -0.53 -1.33
CA GLY A 221 8.77 -1.90 -1.43
C GLY A 221 7.76 -3.04 -1.52
N ASP A 222 6.57 -2.82 -2.09
CA ASP A 222 5.54 -3.87 -2.21
C ASP A 222 6.11 -5.16 -2.85
N PRO A 223 6.09 -6.32 -2.15
CA PRO A 223 6.62 -7.58 -2.66
C PRO A 223 5.88 -8.09 -3.90
N ARG A 224 4.62 -7.71 -4.12
CA ARG A 224 3.88 -8.06 -5.35
C ARG A 224 4.45 -7.33 -6.56
N MET A 225 4.78 -6.05 -6.40
CA MET A 225 5.37 -5.24 -7.46
C MET A 225 6.81 -5.69 -7.75
N LEU A 226 7.59 -6.07 -6.73
CA LEU A 226 8.91 -6.68 -6.94
C LEU A 226 8.84 -7.98 -7.73
N ARG A 227 7.86 -8.86 -7.43
CA ARG A 227 7.64 -10.08 -8.23
C ARG A 227 7.27 -9.76 -9.67
N ALA A 228 6.42 -8.75 -9.90
CA ALA A 228 6.06 -8.31 -11.23
C ALA A 228 7.29 -7.87 -12.05
N VAL A 229 8.15 -7.04 -11.45
CA VAL A 229 9.41 -6.58 -12.07
C VAL A 229 10.33 -7.76 -12.37
N ARG A 230 10.43 -8.76 -11.47
CA ARG A 230 11.26 -9.96 -11.71
C ARG A 230 10.75 -10.80 -12.88
N ILE A 231 9.44 -11.07 -12.94
CA ILE A 231 8.84 -11.83 -14.05
C ILE A 231 9.09 -11.11 -15.38
N TRP A 232 8.84 -9.80 -15.41
CA TRP A 232 9.12 -8.97 -16.58
C TRP A 232 10.60 -9.00 -16.97
N TRP A 233 11.52 -8.89 -16.01
CA TRP A 233 12.95 -8.88 -16.28
C TRP A 233 13.47 -10.23 -16.79
N CYS A 234 12.95 -11.34 -16.25
CA CYS A 234 13.25 -12.68 -16.79
C CYS A 234 12.76 -12.82 -18.24
N ALA A 235 11.54 -12.36 -18.54
CA ALA A 235 11.01 -12.37 -19.90
C ALA A 235 11.84 -11.49 -20.84
N TRP A 236 12.29 -10.33 -20.39
CA TRP A 236 13.18 -9.43 -21.15
C TRP A 236 14.53 -10.06 -21.48
N ILE A 237 15.17 -10.73 -20.51
CA ILE A 237 16.43 -11.44 -20.75
C ILE A 237 16.21 -12.61 -21.71
N LEU A 238 15.13 -13.38 -21.53
CA LEU A 238 14.79 -14.50 -22.41
C LEU A 238 14.59 -14.03 -23.85
N ASP A 239 13.86 -12.93 -24.05
CA ASP A 239 13.67 -12.30 -25.36
C ASP A 239 15.00 -11.89 -26.00
N GLY A 240 15.88 -11.24 -25.23
CA GLY A 240 17.23 -10.91 -25.69
C GLY A 240 18.06 -12.13 -26.10
N VAL A 241 17.96 -13.24 -25.35
CA VAL A 241 18.61 -14.51 -25.71
C VAL A 241 18.02 -15.09 -27.00
N LEU A 242 16.70 -15.06 -27.17
CA LEU A 242 16.04 -15.52 -28.40
C LEU A 242 16.47 -14.68 -29.61
N VAL A 243 16.56 -13.36 -29.47
CA VAL A 243 17.05 -12.47 -30.53
C VAL A 243 18.49 -12.81 -30.92
N VAL A 244 19.39 -13.00 -29.94
CA VAL A 244 20.78 -13.39 -30.22
C VAL A 244 20.83 -14.76 -30.89
N ALA A 245 20.07 -15.74 -30.40
CA ALA A 245 19.99 -17.06 -30.99
C ALA A 245 19.48 -16.99 -32.45
N ALA A 246 18.43 -16.21 -32.71
CA ALA A 246 17.90 -16.00 -34.06
C ALA A 246 18.93 -15.35 -35.00
N LEU A 247 19.70 -14.37 -34.51
CA LEU A 247 20.79 -13.75 -35.28
C LEU A 247 21.91 -14.73 -35.59
N CYS A 248 22.31 -15.57 -34.63
CA CYS A 248 23.31 -16.64 -34.85
C CYS A 248 22.80 -17.67 -35.85
N TRP A 249 21.53 -18.08 -35.77
CA TRP A 249 20.93 -19.05 -36.68
C TRP A 249 20.83 -18.52 -38.11
N ARG A 250 20.60 -17.21 -38.26
CA ARG A 250 20.56 -16.54 -39.56
C ARG A 250 21.90 -16.56 -40.30
N ALA A 251 23.01 -16.76 -39.58
CA ALA A 251 24.34 -16.90 -40.14
C ALA A 251 24.69 -18.35 -40.53
N ALA A 252 23.82 -19.33 -40.26
CA ALA A 252 24.07 -20.73 -40.60
C ALA A 252 23.65 -21.05 -42.05
N ASP A 253 24.50 -21.77 -42.78
CA ASP A 253 24.34 -22.01 -44.22
C ASP A 253 23.54 -23.27 -44.59
N SER A 254 23.11 -24.07 -43.62
CA SER A 254 22.37 -25.31 -43.91
C SER A 254 20.89 -25.05 -44.26
N LEU A 255 20.35 -25.85 -45.18
CA LEU A 255 18.93 -25.77 -45.58
C LEU A 255 17.97 -26.04 -44.41
N GLN A 256 18.36 -26.95 -43.49
CA GLN A 256 17.62 -27.22 -42.26
C GLN A 256 17.68 -26.02 -41.30
N ALA A 257 18.85 -25.39 -41.14
CA ALA A 257 18.96 -24.20 -40.30
C ALA A 257 18.10 -23.04 -40.82
N ARG A 258 17.98 -22.89 -42.14
CA ARG A 258 17.15 -21.85 -42.74
C ARG A 258 15.65 -22.07 -42.47
N ALA A 259 15.19 -23.33 -42.40
CA ALA A 259 13.82 -23.68 -42.03
C ALA A 259 13.55 -23.49 -40.52
N ASP A 260 14.47 -23.95 -39.66
CA ASP A 260 14.39 -23.76 -38.21
C ASP A 260 14.43 -22.27 -37.83
N GLY A 261 15.14 -21.46 -38.61
CA GLY A 261 15.22 -20.01 -38.45
C GLY A 261 13.86 -19.31 -38.55
N VAL A 262 12.92 -19.83 -39.35
CA VAL A 262 11.56 -19.26 -39.45
C VAL A 262 10.77 -19.52 -38.16
N LEU A 263 10.87 -20.73 -37.60
CA LEU A 263 10.23 -21.03 -36.30
C LEU A 263 10.84 -20.20 -35.18
N PHE A 264 12.16 -20.01 -35.17
CA PHE A 264 12.83 -19.12 -34.22
C PHE A 264 12.35 -17.66 -34.35
N ALA A 265 12.10 -17.17 -35.56
CA ALA A 265 11.52 -15.84 -35.76
C ALA A 265 10.12 -15.74 -35.13
N VAL A 266 9.24 -16.73 -35.34
CA VAL A 266 7.92 -16.80 -34.70
C VAL A 266 8.03 -16.75 -33.18
N TYR A 267 8.92 -17.55 -32.58
CA TYR A 267 9.09 -17.55 -31.11
C TYR A 267 9.64 -16.23 -30.59
N THR A 268 10.55 -15.59 -31.34
CA THR A 268 11.13 -14.28 -30.98
C THR A 268 10.07 -13.18 -31.04
N ASP A 269 9.22 -13.15 -32.08
CA ASP A 269 8.13 -12.18 -32.19
C ASP A 269 7.07 -12.38 -31.09
N LEU A 270 6.74 -13.62 -30.75
CA LEU A 270 5.84 -13.92 -29.63
C LEU A 270 6.43 -13.51 -28.27
N ALA A 271 7.73 -13.72 -28.07
CA ALA A 271 8.44 -13.27 -26.87
C ALA A 271 8.44 -11.73 -26.78
N ALA A 272 8.70 -11.03 -27.88
CA ALA A 272 8.65 -9.57 -27.96
C ALA A 272 7.23 -9.04 -27.67
N ALA A 273 6.19 -9.69 -28.20
CA ALA A 273 4.80 -9.37 -27.88
C ALA A 273 4.50 -9.55 -26.38
N ALA A 274 4.96 -10.67 -25.79
CA ALA A 274 4.79 -10.94 -24.36
C ALA A 274 5.52 -9.91 -23.50
N VAL A 275 6.74 -9.52 -23.87
CA VAL A 275 7.51 -8.45 -23.23
C VAL A 275 6.77 -7.12 -23.29
N ALA A 276 6.17 -6.75 -24.43
CA ALA A 276 5.40 -5.52 -24.55
C ALA A 276 4.17 -5.52 -23.62
N VAL A 277 3.47 -6.65 -23.52
CA VAL A 277 2.33 -6.83 -22.59
C VAL A 277 2.78 -6.78 -21.13
N LEU A 278 3.89 -7.44 -20.79
CA LEU A 278 4.45 -7.40 -19.43
C LEU A 278 4.94 -6.00 -19.06
N SER A 279 5.49 -5.26 -20.02
CA SER A 279 5.90 -3.86 -19.81
C SER A 279 4.68 -2.98 -19.50
N LEU A 280 3.59 -3.16 -20.24
CA LEU A 280 2.31 -2.50 -19.98
C LEU A 280 1.74 -2.90 -18.62
N TRP A 281 1.86 -4.17 -18.24
CA TRP A 281 1.44 -4.65 -16.93
C TRP A 281 2.22 -3.99 -15.81
N VAL A 282 3.56 -3.98 -15.86
CA VAL A 282 4.40 -3.34 -14.83
C VAL A 282 4.12 -1.85 -14.74
N MET A 283 3.94 -1.16 -15.87
CA MET A 283 3.56 0.25 -15.92
C MET A 283 2.23 0.48 -15.20
N ARG A 284 1.18 -0.26 -15.56
CA ARG A 284 -0.16 -0.14 -14.94
C ARG A 284 -0.14 -0.48 -13.47
N GLN A 285 0.59 -1.53 -13.08
CA GLN A 285 0.78 -1.89 -11.67
C GLN A 285 1.42 -0.76 -10.87
N CYS A 286 2.41 -0.05 -11.45
CA CYS A 286 3.04 1.11 -10.83
C CYS A 286 2.08 2.30 -10.65
N GLU A 287 1.07 2.42 -11.50
CA GLU A 287 0.03 3.44 -11.44
C GLU A 287 -1.19 3.02 -10.59
N GLY A 288 -1.17 1.82 -10.00
CA GLY A 288 -2.31 1.28 -9.28
C GLY A 288 -3.48 0.91 -10.19
N LEU A 289 -3.21 0.61 -11.46
CA LEU A 289 -4.19 0.20 -12.46
C LEU A 289 -4.10 -1.32 -12.72
N ASP A 290 -5.23 -1.94 -13.02
CA ASP A 290 -5.30 -3.29 -13.58
C ASP A 290 -4.92 -3.31 -15.07
N LEU A 291 -4.66 -4.49 -15.63
CA LEU A 291 -4.41 -4.71 -17.06
C LEU A 291 -5.49 -4.15 -18.00
N ARG A 292 -6.71 -3.87 -17.52
CA ARG A 292 -7.78 -3.25 -18.32
C ARG A 292 -7.87 -1.73 -18.13
N GLY A 293 -6.92 -1.11 -17.43
CA GLY A 293 -6.91 0.32 -17.12
C GLY A 293 -7.86 0.74 -16.01
N ARG A 294 -8.45 -0.21 -15.26
CA ARG A 294 -9.30 0.10 -14.11
C ARG A 294 -8.43 0.40 -12.90
N LEU A 295 -8.82 1.41 -12.11
CA LEU A 295 -8.20 1.66 -10.81
C LEU A 295 -8.34 0.41 -9.95
N ARG A 296 -7.21 -0.12 -9.45
CA ARG A 296 -7.25 -1.06 -8.33
C ARG A 296 -7.76 -0.29 -7.14
N ALA A 297 -9.02 -0.53 -6.78
CA ALA A 297 -9.53 -0.12 -5.50
C ALA A 297 -8.62 -0.76 -4.43
N PRO A 298 -7.84 0.04 -3.67
CA PRO A 298 -7.12 -0.51 -2.54
C PRO A 298 -8.20 -1.07 -1.62
N LYS A 299 -8.17 -2.38 -1.37
CA LYS A 299 -9.04 -3.00 -0.37
C LYS A 299 -8.61 -2.43 0.98
N ARG A 300 -9.22 -1.33 1.38
CA ARG A 300 -9.08 -0.76 2.72
C ARG A 300 -9.90 -1.64 3.64
N TRP A 301 -9.22 -2.57 4.29
CA TRP A 301 -9.81 -3.32 5.40
C TRP A 301 -10.02 -2.33 6.53
N VAL A 302 -11.23 -1.81 6.62
CA VAL A 302 -11.70 -1.13 7.83
C VAL A 302 -12.06 -2.25 8.79
N ALA A 303 -11.64 -2.15 10.05
CA ALA A 303 -12.15 -3.04 11.08
C ALA A 303 -13.67 -2.99 10.97
N ALA A 304 -14.29 -4.11 10.59
CA ALA A 304 -15.73 -4.21 10.67
C ALA A 304 -16.05 -3.97 12.14
N ALA A 305 -16.68 -2.84 12.46
CA ALA A 305 -17.48 -2.82 13.68
C ALA A 305 -18.43 -4.00 13.47
N GLY A 306 -18.25 -5.06 14.26
CA GLY A 306 -19.22 -6.16 14.29
C GLY A 306 -20.62 -5.57 14.47
N PRO A 307 -21.68 -6.34 14.18
CA PRO A 307 -23.04 -5.87 14.43
C PRO A 307 -23.07 -5.20 15.81
N ILE A 308 -23.49 -3.94 15.86
CA ILE A 308 -23.60 -3.19 17.11
C ILE A 308 -24.54 -4.02 17.97
N VAL A 309 -24.01 -4.80 18.90
CA VAL A 309 -24.80 -5.47 19.93
C VAL A 309 -25.08 -4.37 20.94
N PRO A 310 -26.32 -3.82 21.01
CA PRO A 310 -26.64 -2.88 22.05
C PRO A 310 -26.51 -3.60 23.39
N VAL A 311 -25.42 -3.33 24.12
CA VAL A 311 -25.18 -3.85 25.49
C VAL A 311 -26.22 -3.29 26.47
N ILE A 312 -26.86 -2.19 26.09
CA ILE A 312 -27.91 -1.53 26.86
C ILE A 312 -29.18 -1.64 26.04
N GLU A 313 -30.17 -2.34 26.60
CA GLU A 313 -31.51 -2.42 26.03
C GLU A 313 -32.10 -1.00 25.92
N PRO A 314 -32.59 -0.58 24.74
CA PRO A 314 -33.15 0.76 24.55
C PRO A 314 -34.31 0.97 25.53
N VAL A 315 -34.27 2.09 26.26
CA VAL A 315 -35.32 2.43 27.24
C VAL A 315 -36.65 2.54 26.51
N HIS A 316 -37.50 1.54 26.71
CA HIS A 316 -38.88 1.58 26.25
C HIS A 316 -39.67 2.54 27.15
N PRO A 317 -40.42 3.50 26.58
CA PRO A 317 -41.32 4.30 27.38
C PRO A 317 -42.34 3.37 28.03
N VAL A 318 -42.40 3.38 29.36
CA VAL A 318 -43.45 2.69 30.12
C VAL A 318 -44.78 3.30 29.66
N PRO A 319 -45.74 2.51 29.16
CA PRO A 319 -47.05 3.04 28.83
C PRO A 319 -47.65 3.62 30.12
N GLU A 320 -48.05 4.89 30.07
CA GLU A 320 -48.74 5.58 31.16
C GLU A 320 -50.05 4.84 31.47
N THR A 321 -49.95 3.82 32.30
CA THR A 321 -51.13 3.21 32.93
C THR A 321 -51.45 4.09 34.12
N ALA A 322 -52.66 4.63 34.14
CA ALA A 322 -53.13 5.67 35.03
C ALA A 322 -53.35 5.20 36.49
N GLU A 323 -52.39 4.47 37.06
CA GLU A 323 -52.31 4.19 38.49
C GLU A 323 -50.92 4.55 38.99
N ARG A 324 -50.73 5.86 39.17
CA ARG A 324 -49.66 6.41 40.00
C ARG A 324 -49.88 5.84 41.41
N ALA A 325 -49.16 4.78 41.75
CA ALA A 325 -49.15 4.21 43.10
C ALA A 325 -48.88 5.34 44.08
N ARG A 326 -49.78 5.49 45.06
CA ARG A 326 -49.69 6.51 46.11
C ARG A 326 -48.35 6.36 46.83
N ASP A 327 -47.72 7.49 47.15
CA ASP A 327 -46.47 7.57 47.92
C ASP A 327 -46.52 6.68 49.17
N SER A 328 -46.05 5.45 49.04
CA SER A 328 -45.71 4.62 50.19
C SER A 328 -44.30 4.99 50.60
N VAL A 329 -44.18 5.57 51.79
CA VAL A 329 -42.93 5.90 52.47
C VAL A 329 -41.95 4.74 52.34
N VAL A 330 -40.83 4.99 51.66
CA VAL A 330 -39.73 4.04 51.50
C VAL A 330 -39.14 3.76 52.89
N GLY A 331 -39.49 2.60 53.44
CA GLY A 331 -38.80 2.01 54.57
C GLY A 331 -37.35 1.68 54.18
N LYS A 332 -36.43 1.96 55.09
CA LYS A 332 -35.01 1.60 54.96
C LYS A 332 -34.90 0.07 55.00
N ASP A 333 -34.64 -0.56 53.88
CA ASP A 333 -34.29 -1.98 53.85
C ASP A 333 -32.86 -2.15 54.37
N GLU A 334 -32.75 -2.72 55.56
CA GLU A 334 -31.49 -3.25 56.09
C GLU A 334 -31.08 -4.47 55.26
N GLY A 335 -29.79 -4.51 54.91
CA GLY A 335 -29.24 -5.46 53.95
C GLY A 335 -29.39 -6.92 54.36
N THR A 336 -29.93 -7.73 53.45
CA THR A 336 -29.79 -9.19 53.48
C THR A 336 -28.54 -9.59 52.69
N PRO A 337 -27.74 -10.57 53.13
CA PRO A 337 -26.46 -10.89 52.51
C PRO A 337 -26.68 -11.55 51.15
N HIS A 338 -25.95 -11.08 50.13
CA HIS A 338 -25.90 -11.71 48.82
C HIS A 338 -25.11 -13.02 48.93
N GLU A 339 -25.80 -14.15 48.80
CA GLU A 339 -25.18 -15.47 48.64
C GLU A 339 -24.44 -15.48 47.29
N SER A 340 -23.12 -15.62 47.35
CA SER A 340 -22.24 -15.68 46.20
C SER A 340 -22.29 -17.09 45.62
N ASP A 341 -23.08 -17.29 44.57
CA ASP A 341 -23.07 -18.52 43.80
C ASP A 341 -21.78 -18.59 42.96
N VAL A 342 -20.84 -19.42 43.41
CA VAL A 342 -19.55 -19.68 42.80
C VAL A 342 -19.77 -20.51 41.53
N ARG A 343 -19.92 -19.86 40.38
CA ARG A 343 -19.82 -20.54 39.08
C ARG A 343 -18.34 -20.80 38.76
N GLN A 344 -17.96 -22.07 38.86
CA GLN A 344 -16.67 -22.59 38.39
C GLN A 344 -16.52 -22.32 36.88
N GLN A 345 -15.43 -21.63 36.52
CA GLN A 345 -14.98 -21.51 35.13
C GLN A 345 -14.26 -22.81 34.75
N GLU A 346 -14.84 -23.55 33.79
CA GLU A 346 -14.20 -24.71 33.18
C GLU A 346 -13.35 -24.21 31.99
N GLU A 347 -12.02 -24.20 32.17
CA GLU A 347 -11.05 -23.93 31.11
C GLU A 347 -10.91 -25.17 30.21
N VAL A 348 -11.37 -25.08 28.96
CA VAL A 348 -11.10 -26.10 27.94
C VAL A 348 -9.85 -25.69 27.17
N MET A 349 -8.74 -26.37 27.47
CA MET A 349 -7.49 -26.30 26.71
C MET A 349 -7.66 -27.03 25.37
N ALA A 350 -7.39 -26.33 24.27
CA ALA A 350 -7.33 -26.94 22.94
C ALA A 350 -6.06 -27.81 22.81
N GLN A 351 -6.25 -29.06 22.39
CA GLN A 351 -5.20 -29.95 21.87
C GLN A 351 -4.93 -29.65 20.41
#